data_AF-A0A849EPJ6-F1
#
_entry.id   AF-A0A849EPJ6-F1
#
_cell.length_a   1.000
_cell.length_b   1.000
_cell.length_c   1.000
_cell.angle_alpha   90.00
_cell.angle_beta   90.00
_cell.angle_gamma   90.00
#
_symmetry.space_group_name_H-M   'P 1'
#
loop_
_entity.id
_entity.type
_entity.pdbx_description
1 polymer ?
#
loop_
_entity_poly.entity_id
_entity_poly.type
_entity_poly.pdbx_seq_one_letter_code
_entity_poly.pdbx_strand_id
1 'polypeptide(L)'
;ARGEDTDPSAYEFQTQWSLRGGNIYPKNPKWEKGAWEGVTLEPPVTTRTIELEADIEELQSSDITRVTAQLRYKQFGEEKETNIQLSAQKGEPIISKKIFLDRDTNGYVFRLILNHKTEKKLVLPWEPMINDNYIYANIPEDLLDTESEVFKMAKETGEELVKKAGEKVLDKFEEVFKTK
;
A
#
# COMPACT_ATOMS: atom_id res chain seq x y z
N ALA A 1 -1.73 32.99 -27.39
CA ALA A 1 -1.36 34.40 -27.19
C ALA A 1 -0.92 35.00 -28.52
N ARG A 2 -1.33 36.23 -28.85
CA ARG A 2 -0.82 36.96 -30.03
C ARG A 2 0.56 37.53 -29.67
N GLY A 3 1.49 37.50 -30.62
CA GLY A 3 2.92 37.78 -30.42
C GLY A 3 3.32 39.24 -30.14
N GLU A 4 2.46 40.03 -29.50
CA GLU A 4 2.72 41.43 -29.13
C GLU A 4 2.64 41.67 -27.60
N ASP A 5 2.40 40.62 -26.81
CA ASP A 5 2.31 40.72 -25.36
C ASP A 5 3.73 40.76 -24.75
N THR A 6 4.11 41.91 -24.21
CA THR A 6 5.47 42.23 -23.71
C THR A 6 5.56 42.22 -22.18
N ASP A 7 4.49 41.79 -21.50
CA ASP A 7 4.47 41.64 -20.05
C ASP A 7 4.70 40.17 -19.65
N PRO A 8 5.94 39.77 -19.29
CA PRO A 8 6.23 38.41 -18.86
C PRO A 8 5.60 38.06 -17.50
N SER A 9 4.89 39.00 -16.84
CA SER A 9 4.33 38.81 -15.49
C SER A 9 2.91 38.22 -15.42
N ALA A 10 2.29 37.87 -16.56
CA ALA A 10 0.84 37.67 -16.62
C ALA A 10 0.34 36.28 -17.08
N TYR A 11 1.17 35.23 -17.09
CA TYR A 11 0.70 33.91 -17.52
C TYR A 11 0.20 33.07 -16.33
N GLU A 12 -1.06 32.64 -16.45
CA GLU A 12 -1.66 31.62 -15.60
C GLU A 12 -1.66 30.29 -16.35
N PHE A 13 -1.36 29.19 -15.67
CA PHE A 13 -1.49 27.86 -16.24
C PHE A 13 -2.16 26.90 -15.25
N GLN A 14 -2.65 25.79 -15.79
CA GLN A 14 -3.15 24.64 -15.07
C GLN A 14 -2.54 23.38 -15.66
N THR A 15 -2.24 22.42 -14.79
CA THR A 15 -1.69 21.12 -15.19
C THR A 15 -2.66 20.01 -14.85
N GLN A 16 -2.98 19.16 -15.83
CA GLN A 16 -3.77 17.97 -15.64
C GLN A 16 -3.18 16.80 -16.44
N TRP A 17 -3.13 15.64 -15.81
CA TRP A 17 -2.59 14.40 -16.34
C TRP A 17 -3.72 13.49 -16.81
N SER A 18 -3.63 13.02 -18.05
CA SER A 18 -4.45 11.92 -18.56
C SER A 18 -3.79 10.59 -18.20
N LEU A 19 -4.48 9.80 -17.39
CA LEU A 19 -4.01 8.52 -16.87
C LEU A 19 -4.63 7.36 -17.65
N ARG A 20 -3.97 6.20 -17.61
CA ARG A 20 -4.52 4.96 -18.18
C ARG A 20 -5.93 4.72 -17.63
N GLY A 21 -6.84 4.34 -18.52
CA GLY A 21 -8.25 4.13 -18.18
C GLY A 21 -9.12 5.38 -18.31
N GLY A 22 -8.61 6.48 -18.89
CA GLY A 22 -9.36 7.71 -19.13
C GLY A 22 -9.55 8.57 -17.90
N ASN A 23 -8.83 8.29 -16.82
CA ASN A 23 -8.88 9.07 -15.59
C ASN A 23 -8.05 10.36 -15.74
N ILE A 24 -8.50 11.44 -15.11
CA ILE A 24 -7.82 12.72 -15.10
C ILE A 24 -7.38 13.09 -13.68
N TYR A 25 -6.16 13.61 -13.53
CA TYR A 25 -5.62 14.03 -12.23
C TYR A 25 -4.81 15.33 -12.31
N PRO A 26 -4.98 16.29 -11.38
CA PRO A 26 -6.07 16.35 -10.41
C PRO A 26 -7.41 16.61 -11.12
N LYS A 27 -8.53 16.20 -10.50
CA LYS A 27 -9.88 16.45 -11.06
C LYS A 27 -10.17 17.95 -11.20
N ASN A 28 -9.67 18.73 -10.25
CA ASN A 28 -9.79 20.20 -10.22
C ASN A 28 -8.39 20.81 -10.10
N PRO A 29 -7.67 21.02 -11.21
CA PRO A 29 -6.37 21.70 -11.16
C PRO A 29 -6.53 23.14 -10.71
N LYS A 30 -5.53 23.64 -9.97
CA LYS A 30 -5.50 25.04 -9.52
C LYS A 30 -4.74 25.88 -10.53
N TRP A 31 -5.17 27.13 -10.70
CA TRP A 31 -4.42 28.12 -11.47
C TRP A 31 -3.16 28.50 -10.70
N GLU A 32 -2.03 28.47 -11.40
CA GLU A 32 -0.74 28.90 -10.88
C GLU A 32 -0.26 30.12 -11.69
N LYS A 33 0.23 31.13 -10.98
CA LYS A 33 0.75 32.39 -11.54
C LYS A 33 2.27 32.42 -11.43
N GLY A 34 2.94 32.83 -12.49
CA GLY A 34 4.37 33.09 -12.42
C GLY A 34 4.92 33.74 -13.68
N ALA A 35 6.03 34.45 -13.51
CA ALA A 35 6.80 35.00 -14.60
C ALA A 35 7.80 33.93 -15.08
N TRP A 36 7.41 33.12 -16.05
CA TRP A 36 8.21 31.99 -16.51
C TRP A 36 8.46 32.02 -18.02
N GLU A 37 9.68 31.65 -18.41
CA GLU A 37 10.04 31.35 -19.80
C GLU A 37 9.62 29.92 -20.21
N GLY A 38 9.23 29.07 -19.25
CA GLY A 38 8.75 27.72 -19.49
C GLY A 38 8.08 27.07 -18.26
N VAL A 39 7.16 26.14 -18.51
CA VAL A 39 6.44 25.38 -17.47
C VAL A 39 7.06 23.99 -17.35
N THR A 40 7.53 23.63 -16.14
CA THR A 40 8.02 22.27 -15.86
C THR A 40 6.86 21.38 -15.45
N LEU A 41 6.60 20.31 -16.22
CA LEU A 41 5.57 19.33 -15.91
C LEU A 41 6.20 18.13 -15.21
N GLU A 42 5.99 18.02 -13.90
CA GLU A 42 6.43 16.87 -13.13
C GLU A 42 5.32 15.83 -12.97
N PRO A 43 5.62 14.52 -13.11
CA PRO A 43 4.64 13.48 -12.81
C PRO A 43 4.09 13.66 -11.38
N PRO A 44 2.76 13.55 -11.19
CA PRO A 44 2.13 13.81 -9.91
C PRO A 44 2.40 12.70 -8.87
N VAL A 45 3.12 11.65 -9.28
CA VAL A 45 3.53 10.53 -8.44
C VAL A 45 5.06 10.42 -8.43
N THR A 46 5.58 9.82 -7.37
CA THR A 46 6.97 9.40 -7.23
C THR A 46 7.05 7.88 -7.04
N THR A 47 8.22 7.30 -7.24
CA THR A 47 8.46 5.87 -7.00
C THR A 47 9.14 5.65 -5.67
N ARG A 48 8.71 4.62 -4.93
CA ARG A 48 9.44 4.09 -3.77
C ARG A 48 9.64 2.59 -3.94
N THR A 49 10.83 2.11 -3.59
CA THR A 49 11.10 0.67 -3.48
C THR A 49 11.00 0.31 -2.02
N ILE A 50 9.99 -0.47 -1.66
CA ILE A 50 9.77 -0.92 -0.29
C ILE A 50 10.45 -2.27 -0.12
N GLU A 51 11.20 -2.43 0.96
CA GLU A 51 11.88 -3.65 1.36
C GLU A 51 11.17 -4.25 2.58
N LEU A 52 10.91 -5.55 2.52
CA LEU A 52 10.39 -6.34 3.63
C LEU A 52 11.44 -7.39 3.98
N GLU A 53 11.98 -7.28 5.19
CA GLU A 53 12.93 -8.23 5.76
C GLU A 53 12.31 -8.98 6.93
N ALA A 54 12.73 -10.22 7.14
CA ALA A 54 12.35 -11.03 8.30
C ALA A 54 13.44 -12.04 8.67
N ASP A 55 13.53 -12.38 9.95
CA ASP A 55 14.30 -13.53 10.39
C ASP A 55 13.56 -14.82 10.02
N ILE A 56 14.17 -15.62 9.15
CA ILE A 56 13.57 -16.86 8.66
C ILE A 56 13.52 -17.92 9.75
N GLU A 57 14.52 -17.99 10.63
CA GLU A 57 14.59 -18.96 11.72
C GLU A 57 13.53 -18.63 12.78
N GLU A 58 13.36 -17.34 13.09
CA GLU A 58 12.31 -16.86 14.01
C GLU A 58 10.90 -17.18 13.47
N LEU A 59 10.65 -16.92 12.18
CA LEU A 59 9.37 -17.25 11.55
C LEU A 59 9.09 -18.76 11.62
N GLN A 60 10.08 -19.59 11.29
CA GLN A 60 9.91 -21.05 11.26
C GLN A 60 9.70 -21.64 12.65
N SER A 61 10.46 -21.18 13.65
CA SER A 61 10.34 -21.61 15.05
C SER A 61 9.03 -21.17 15.69
N SER A 62 8.44 -20.07 15.22
CA SER A 62 7.13 -19.57 15.64
C SER A 62 5.96 -20.11 14.80
N ASP A 63 6.16 -21.19 14.03
CA ASP A 63 5.14 -21.79 13.15
C ASP A 63 4.49 -20.83 12.13
N ILE A 64 5.19 -19.75 11.77
CA ILE A 64 4.80 -18.80 10.74
C ILE A 64 5.41 -19.22 9.41
N THR A 65 4.53 -19.43 8.43
CA THR A 65 4.92 -19.87 7.08
C THR A 65 5.21 -18.70 6.12
N ARG A 66 4.62 -17.54 6.38
CA ARG A 66 4.67 -16.36 5.53
C ARG A 66 4.35 -15.12 6.34
N VAL A 67 5.06 -14.04 6.08
CA VAL A 67 4.68 -12.69 6.47
C VAL A 67 4.28 -11.88 5.24
N THR A 68 3.21 -11.10 5.36
CA THR A 68 2.78 -10.15 4.34
C THR A 68 2.77 -8.75 4.94
N ALA A 69 3.55 -7.83 4.39
CA ALA A 69 3.32 -6.40 4.60
C ALA A 69 2.17 -5.99 3.70
N GLN A 70 1.05 -5.58 4.29
CA GLN A 70 -0.05 -4.92 3.59
C GLN A 70 0.11 -3.41 3.74
N LEU A 71 0.29 -2.71 2.63
CA LEU A 71 0.54 -1.28 2.56
C LEU A 71 -0.72 -0.55 2.11
N ARG A 72 -0.96 0.65 2.64
CA ARG A 72 -1.93 1.63 2.14
C ARG A 72 -1.27 2.99 1.96
N TYR A 73 -1.47 3.58 0.79
CA TYR A 73 -0.89 4.86 0.40
C TYR A 73 -1.80 5.58 -0.60
N LYS A 74 -1.56 6.86 -0.86
CA LYS A 74 -2.29 7.60 -1.89
C LYS A 74 -1.59 7.50 -3.23
N GLN A 75 -2.37 7.26 -4.28
CA GLN A 75 -1.94 7.34 -5.67
C GLN A 75 -3.05 7.98 -6.49
N PHE A 76 -2.73 9.07 -7.17
CA PHE A 76 -3.64 9.98 -7.85
C PHE A 76 -4.82 10.40 -6.96
N GLY A 77 -4.56 10.70 -5.68
CA GLY A 77 -5.55 11.14 -4.70
C GLY A 77 -6.45 10.03 -4.16
N GLU A 78 -6.29 8.78 -4.62
CA GLU A 78 -7.05 7.62 -4.16
C GLU A 78 -6.20 6.74 -3.25
N GLU A 79 -6.83 6.12 -2.24
CA GLU A 79 -6.18 5.06 -1.46
C GLU A 79 -5.92 3.84 -2.36
N LYS A 80 -4.68 3.35 -2.34
CA LYS A 80 -4.26 2.10 -2.95
C LYS A 80 -3.74 1.16 -1.88
N GLU A 81 -4.07 -0.12 -2.06
CA GLU A 81 -3.55 -1.20 -1.24
C GLU A 81 -2.52 -2.02 -2.04
N THR A 82 -1.45 -2.45 -1.40
CA THR A 82 -0.44 -3.32 -2.01
C THR A 82 0.10 -4.31 -1.00
N ASN A 83 0.26 -5.56 -1.41
CA ASN A 83 0.84 -6.61 -0.58
C ASN A 83 2.27 -6.95 -1.05
N ILE A 84 3.18 -7.08 -0.10
CA ILE A 84 4.54 -7.62 -0.25
C ILE A 84 4.61 -8.88 0.60
N GLN A 85 4.99 -10.02 0.00
CA GLN A 85 4.91 -11.32 0.67
C GLN A 85 6.30 -11.95 0.76
N LEU A 86 6.70 -12.34 1.96
CA LEU A 86 7.92 -13.07 2.24
C LEU A 86 7.56 -14.44 2.80
N SER A 87 8.08 -15.50 2.17
CA SER A 87 7.82 -16.89 2.54
C SER A 87 8.99 -17.46 3.33
N ALA A 88 8.73 -17.94 4.54
CA ALA A 88 9.74 -18.60 5.37
C ALA A 88 10.30 -19.88 4.71
N GLN A 89 9.53 -20.51 3.82
CA GLN A 89 9.95 -21.72 3.09
C GLN A 89 10.89 -21.43 1.92
N LYS A 90 10.87 -20.21 1.37
CA LYS A 90 11.72 -19.85 0.23
C LYS A 90 13.15 -19.55 0.67
N GLY A 91 13.35 -19.22 1.95
CA GLY A 91 14.66 -18.91 2.53
C GLY A 91 15.24 -17.57 2.10
N GLU A 92 14.46 -16.71 1.43
CA GLU A 92 14.87 -15.34 1.10
C GLU A 92 14.49 -14.41 2.25
N PRO A 93 15.47 -13.87 3.01
CA PRO A 93 15.20 -13.06 4.20
C PRO A 93 14.71 -11.66 3.86
N ILE A 94 14.87 -11.21 2.61
CA ILE A 94 14.46 -9.88 2.16
C ILE A 94 13.82 -9.94 0.77
N ILE A 95 12.72 -9.20 0.60
CA ILE A 95 12.05 -9.02 -0.70
C ILE A 95 11.70 -7.55 -0.90
N SER A 96 11.81 -7.06 -2.14
CA SER A 96 11.50 -5.68 -2.47
C SER A 96 10.34 -5.55 -3.46
N LYS A 97 9.61 -4.44 -3.37
CA LYS A 97 8.54 -4.09 -4.30
C LYS A 97 8.51 -2.60 -4.58
N LYS A 98 8.47 -2.24 -5.86
CA LYS A 98 8.27 -0.86 -6.29
C LYS A 98 6.80 -0.47 -6.21
N ILE A 99 6.50 0.66 -5.60
CA ILE A 99 5.19 1.31 -5.56
C ILE A 99 5.28 2.72 -6.14
N PHE A 100 4.13 3.27 -6.51
CA PHE A 100 3.97 4.64 -6.99
C PHE A 100 2.99 5.37 -6.08
N LEU A 101 3.42 6.44 -5.44
CA LEU A 101 2.61 7.22 -4.50
C LEU A 101 2.59 8.68 -4.90
N ASP A 102 1.59 9.42 -4.45
CA ASP A 102 1.47 10.86 -4.73
C ASP A 102 2.70 11.61 -4.24
N ARG A 103 3.20 12.52 -5.09
CA ARG A 103 4.45 13.24 -4.85
C ARG A 103 4.39 14.11 -3.60
N ASP A 104 3.21 14.56 -3.20
CA ASP A 104 2.95 15.36 -2.00
C ASP A 104 2.75 14.52 -0.73
N THR A 105 2.93 13.20 -0.80
CA THR A 105 2.83 12.30 0.37
C THR A 105 4.20 11.90 0.93
N ASN A 106 4.32 11.98 2.25
CA ASN A 106 5.57 11.70 2.95
C ASN A 106 5.73 10.24 3.37
N GLY A 107 4.73 9.38 3.11
CA GLY A 107 4.73 8.03 3.64
C GLY A 107 3.53 7.19 3.25
N TYR A 108 3.42 6.06 3.92
CA TYR A 108 2.36 5.08 3.79
C TYR A 108 2.05 4.50 5.17
N VAL A 109 0.94 3.81 5.32
CA VAL A 109 0.72 2.95 6.49
C VAL A 109 0.91 1.50 6.07
N PHE A 110 1.43 0.67 6.95
CA PHE A 110 1.52 -0.76 6.72
C PHE A 110 1.03 -1.53 7.94
N ARG A 111 0.73 -2.81 7.74
CA ARG A 111 0.59 -3.77 8.83
C ARG A 111 1.15 -5.11 8.40
N LEU A 112 1.54 -5.93 9.36
CA LEU A 112 2.01 -7.28 9.11
C LEU A 112 0.84 -8.27 9.27
N ILE A 113 0.75 -9.19 8.32
CA ILE A 113 -0.17 -10.32 8.34
C ILE A 113 0.70 -11.58 8.36
N LEU A 114 0.64 -12.32 9.45
CA LEU A 114 1.39 -13.56 9.66
C LEU A 114 0.48 -14.75 9.35
N ASN A 115 0.96 -15.66 8.52
CA ASN A 115 0.27 -16.91 8.23
C ASN A 115 0.84 -18.03 9.12
N HIS A 116 0.17 -18.27 10.23
CA HIS A 116 0.47 -19.33 11.19
C HIS A 116 -0.11 -20.68 10.75
N LYS A 117 0.60 -21.78 11.04
CA LYS A 117 0.17 -23.14 10.62
C LYS A 117 -1.14 -23.58 11.27
N THR A 118 -1.31 -23.36 12.57
CA THR A 118 -2.52 -23.74 13.32
C THR A 118 -3.53 -22.59 13.42
N GLU A 119 -3.08 -21.42 13.83
CA GLU A 119 -3.91 -20.25 14.14
C GLU A 119 -4.42 -19.46 12.93
N LYS A 120 -4.02 -19.87 11.71
CA LYS A 120 -4.35 -19.20 10.44
C LYS A 120 -3.73 -17.81 10.35
N LYS A 121 -4.52 -16.74 10.17
CA LYS A 121 -3.98 -15.38 9.99
C LYS A 121 -3.95 -14.65 11.32
N LEU A 122 -2.78 -14.16 11.69
CA LEU A 122 -2.59 -13.20 12.76
C LEU A 122 -2.27 -11.85 12.14
N VAL A 123 -3.06 -10.82 12.45
CA VAL A 123 -2.95 -9.50 11.81
C VAL A 123 -2.59 -8.46 12.84
N LEU A 124 -1.42 -7.86 12.69
CA LEU A 124 -0.96 -6.79 13.58
C LEU A 124 -1.64 -5.45 13.25
N PRO A 125 -1.61 -4.49 14.19
CA PRO A 125 -2.12 -3.13 13.96
C PRO A 125 -1.44 -2.41 12.79
N TRP A 126 -2.07 -1.32 12.33
CA TRP A 126 -1.48 -0.44 11.34
C TRP A 126 -0.43 0.47 11.97
N GLU A 127 0.69 0.62 11.27
CA GLU A 127 1.82 1.46 11.65
C GLU A 127 2.11 2.46 10.53
N PRO A 128 2.37 3.74 10.86
CA PRO A 128 2.81 4.72 9.89
C PRO A 128 4.28 4.53 9.54
N MET A 129 4.60 4.57 8.24
CA MET A 129 5.96 4.65 7.74
C MET A 129 6.17 6.02 7.07
N ILE A 130 7.05 6.83 7.63
CA ILE A 130 7.30 8.21 7.17
C ILE A 130 8.76 8.30 6.73
N ASN A 131 8.99 8.70 5.48
CA ASN A 131 10.32 8.88 4.89
C ASN A 131 11.26 7.66 4.95
N ASP A 132 10.74 6.48 5.27
CA ASP A 132 11.45 5.22 5.24
C ASP A 132 10.72 4.25 4.29
N ASN A 133 11.47 3.29 3.76
CA ASN A 133 10.98 2.26 2.85
C ASN A 133 11.40 0.86 3.30
N TYR A 134 11.99 0.72 4.48
CA TYR A 134 12.41 -0.56 5.04
C TYR A 134 11.43 -1.02 6.13
N ILE A 135 10.94 -2.26 6.01
CA ILE A 135 10.06 -2.90 6.99
C ILE A 135 10.76 -4.15 7.49
N TYR A 136 11.09 -4.18 8.78
CA TYR A 136 11.50 -5.42 9.45
C TYR A 136 10.28 -6.08 10.10
N ALA A 137 10.00 -7.33 9.72
CA ALA A 137 8.89 -8.10 10.24
C ALA A 137 9.22 -8.70 11.61
N ASN A 138 9.23 -7.85 12.63
CA ASN A 138 9.39 -8.29 14.01
C ASN A 138 8.13 -9.05 14.48
N ILE A 139 8.30 -10.20 15.12
CA ILE A 139 7.23 -10.94 15.79
C ILE A 139 7.23 -10.51 17.26
N PRO A 140 6.21 -9.76 17.73
CA PRO A 140 6.15 -9.36 19.14
C PRO A 140 6.15 -10.60 20.05
N GLU A 141 6.91 -10.57 21.14
CA GLU A 141 6.98 -11.69 22.11
C GLU A 141 5.60 -12.08 22.62
N ASP A 142 4.73 -11.09 22.90
CA ASP A 142 3.35 -11.32 23.32
C ASP A 142 2.54 -12.08 22.27
N LEU A 143 2.91 -12.03 21.00
CA LEU A 143 2.23 -12.80 19.94
C LEU A 143 2.57 -14.30 19.99
N LEU A 144 3.59 -14.70 20.76
CA LEU A 144 3.94 -16.09 20.99
C LEU A 144 3.13 -16.71 22.15
N ASP A 145 2.49 -15.88 22.99
CA ASP A 145 1.57 -16.31 24.03
C ASP A 145 0.12 -16.24 23.55
N THR A 146 -0.52 -17.39 23.38
CA THR A 146 -1.91 -17.49 22.92
C THR A 146 -2.92 -16.87 23.87
N GLU A 147 -2.55 -16.69 25.14
CA GLU A 147 -3.40 -16.04 26.14
C GLU A 147 -3.24 -14.53 26.19
N SER A 148 -2.25 -13.97 25.50
CA SER A 148 -2.04 -12.53 25.47
C SER A 148 -3.17 -11.81 24.72
N GLU A 149 -3.42 -10.57 25.13
CA GLU A 149 -4.38 -9.71 24.44
C GLU A 149 -3.91 -9.39 23.00
N VAL A 150 -2.59 -9.28 22.78
CA VAL A 150 -2.02 -9.04 21.46
C VAL A 150 -2.36 -10.17 20.50
N PHE A 151 -2.18 -11.42 20.94
CA PHE A 151 -2.52 -12.59 20.15
C PHE A 151 -4.02 -12.67 19.85
N LYS A 152 -4.86 -12.48 20.88
CA LYS A 152 -6.33 -12.50 20.74
C LYS A 152 -6.82 -11.45 19.73
N MET A 153 -6.35 -10.21 19.85
CA MET A 153 -6.67 -9.13 18.90
C MET A 153 -6.18 -9.44 17.48
N ALA A 154 -4.96 -9.97 17.35
CA ALA A 154 -4.39 -10.28 16.04
C ALA A 154 -5.16 -11.40 15.33
N LYS A 155 -5.60 -12.42 16.10
CA LYS A 155 -6.42 -13.51 15.60
C LYS A 155 -7.82 -13.05 15.20
N GLU A 156 -8.49 -12.27 16.05
CA GLU A 156 -9.81 -11.70 15.74
C GLU A 156 -9.76 -10.84 14.47
N THR A 157 -8.79 -9.94 14.38
CA THR A 157 -8.57 -9.10 13.19
C THR A 157 -8.30 -9.94 11.93
N GLY A 158 -7.56 -11.04 12.08
CA GLY A 158 -7.32 -12.01 11.02
C GLY A 158 -8.58 -12.71 10.54
N GLU A 159 -9.44 -13.13 11.46
CA GLU A 159 -10.73 -13.72 11.14
C GLU A 159 -11.66 -12.73 10.42
N GLU A 160 -11.75 -11.48 10.90
CA GLU A 160 -12.51 -10.43 10.22
C GLU A 160 -12.01 -10.18 8.80
N LEU A 161 -10.69 -10.12 8.62
CA LEU A 161 -10.08 -9.91 7.30
C LEU A 161 -10.46 -11.04 6.34
N VAL A 162 -10.48 -12.29 6.82
CA VAL A 162 -10.91 -13.45 6.03
C VAL A 162 -12.41 -13.40 5.73
N LYS A 163 -13.25 -13.03 6.70
CA LYS A 163 -14.71 -12.86 6.52
C LYS A 163 -15.01 -11.81 5.45
N LYS A 164 -14.43 -10.61 5.55
CA LYS A 164 -14.57 -9.53 4.55
C LYS A 164 -14.06 -9.93 3.16
N ALA A 165 -13.00 -10.73 3.08
CA ALA A 165 -12.54 -11.29 1.82
C ALA A 165 -13.55 -12.31 1.25
N GLY A 166 -14.13 -13.15 2.11
CA GLY A 166 -15.15 -14.16 1.76
C GLY A 166 -16.49 -13.58 1.33
N GLU A 167 -16.88 -12.41 1.86
CA GLU A 167 -18.08 -11.68 1.45
C GLU A 167 -18.08 -11.36 -0.06
N LYS A 168 -16.91 -11.20 -0.70
CA LYS A 168 -16.76 -11.00 -2.15
C LYS A 168 -16.45 -12.27 -2.95
N VAL A 169 -16.29 -13.42 -2.29
CA VAL A 169 -16.03 -14.72 -2.95
C VAL A 169 -17.33 -15.29 -3.53
N LEU A 170 -18.47 -15.05 -2.87
CA LEU A 170 -19.76 -15.65 -3.23
C LEU A 170 -20.40 -15.06 -4.49
N ASP A 171 -20.19 -13.78 -4.78
CA ASP A 171 -20.71 -13.11 -6.00
C ASP A 171 -20.13 -13.71 -7.30
N LYS A 172 -19.05 -14.50 -7.22
CA LYS A 172 -18.36 -15.09 -8.37
C LYS A 172 -18.63 -16.57 -8.58
N PHE A 173 -19.45 -17.19 -7.73
CA PHE A 173 -19.94 -18.56 -7.94
C PHE A 173 -21.45 -18.58 -8.19
N GLU A 174 -22.09 -17.42 -8.43
CA GLU A 174 -23.52 -17.34 -8.73
C GLU A 174 -23.95 -18.22 -9.92
N GLU A 175 -23.12 -18.37 -10.95
CA GLU A 175 -23.39 -19.26 -12.10
C GLU A 175 -23.31 -20.74 -11.75
N VAL A 176 -22.63 -21.12 -10.66
CA VAL A 176 -22.53 -22.51 -10.18
C VAL A 176 -23.71 -22.89 -9.27
N PHE A 177 -24.40 -21.92 -8.66
CA PHE A 177 -25.51 -22.12 -7.71
C PHE A 177 -26.92 -21.92 -8.28
N LYS A 178 -27.04 -21.52 -9.55
CA LYS A 178 -28.31 -21.55 -10.28
C LYS A 178 -28.51 -22.93 -10.90
N THR A 179 -29.26 -23.81 -10.23
CA THR A 179 -29.68 -25.10 -10.80
C THR A 179 -30.63 -24.86 -11.97
N LYS A 180 -30.40 -25.54 -13.10
CA LYS A 180 -31.43 -25.73 -14.14
C LYS A 180 -32.46 -26.74 -13.67
#